data_AF-A0A9P1N1J1-F1
#
_entry.id   AF-A0A9P1N1J1-F1
#
_cell.length_a   1.000
_cell.length_b   1.000
_cell.length_c   1.000
_cell.angle_alpha   90.00
_cell.angle_beta   90.00
_cell.angle_gamma   90.00
#
_symmetry.space_group_name_H-M   'P 1'
#
loop_
_entity.id
_entity.type
_entity.pdbx_description
1 polymer ?
#
loop_
_entity_poly.entity_id
_entity_poly.type
_entity_poly.pdbx_seq_one_letter_code
_entity_poly.pdbx_strand_id
1 'polypeptide(L)'
;MTISYSGNVIRILLRWKGSIWRAVWRELVIYLLCYYAVRLVYLKLPEVLDMDKEDAKEFTKNFEAFCEMCKDWLKNIPLTFLLGFYVSNVVSRWWRQFETLYWPEDILSVLCTVVHQNDDKSRKRRHTIARYLNLASALAWRDISSKLRLRFPNVHSLIEAGLLTEKEYEILEKVHEDCDSTRWMTPIHWVQHIMREVEEDSKPTASLLNQFIGELRIFRQSLRKLYSYDWVCVPLVYTQVAALATYGFFFFTLFGRQILVSDVLKGEAIDIKVPIFTIVQFLFFIGWFKVGQDLMRPFGLDDDDIELNYIFDRNVRISFTIVNRLQGSPLPDYDAESDKLWRESENGTTLIPSIPHSKYSRQLSEHPPRLHAYVPIHDQIKDAESAKGCLSIKKQKKHLNW
;
A
#
# COMPACT_ATOMS: atom_id res chain seq x y z
N MET A 1 6.64 12.04 -1.94
CA MET A 1 7.12 10.96 -2.81
C MET A 1 7.11 9.70 -1.97
N THR A 2 6.20 8.75 -2.22
CA THR A 2 6.19 7.44 -1.54
C THR A 2 7.58 6.84 -1.66
N ILE A 3 8.14 6.36 -0.55
CA ILE A 3 9.55 6.02 -0.53
C ILE A 3 9.80 4.71 -1.27
N SER A 4 10.37 4.83 -2.46
CA SER A 4 11.01 3.70 -3.14
C SER A 4 12.40 3.47 -2.55
N TYR A 5 12.75 2.20 -2.32
CA TYR A 5 14.06 1.79 -1.87
C TYR A 5 14.49 0.48 -2.53
N SER A 6 15.79 0.37 -2.79
CA SER A 6 16.45 -0.85 -3.24
C SER A 6 17.74 -1.04 -2.45
N GLY A 7 18.07 -2.29 -2.12
CA GLY A 7 19.29 -2.63 -1.37
C GLY A 7 19.05 -3.50 -0.14
N ASN A 8 20.15 -3.91 0.49
CA ASN A 8 20.12 -4.83 1.62
C ASN A 8 19.53 -4.17 2.89
N VAL A 9 18.91 -4.99 3.75
CA VAL A 9 18.21 -4.58 4.98
C VAL A 9 19.03 -3.63 5.86
N ILE A 10 20.33 -3.84 5.99
CA ILE A 10 21.21 -2.99 6.80
C ILE A 10 21.25 -1.54 6.30
N ARG A 11 21.26 -1.33 4.98
CA ARG A 11 21.23 0.04 4.42
C ARG A 11 19.89 0.73 4.65
N ILE A 12 18.81 -0.04 4.69
CA ILE A 12 17.46 0.48 4.98
C ILE A 12 17.40 1.01 6.41
N LEU A 13 18.00 0.31 7.38
CA LEU A 13 18.03 0.73 8.78
C LEU A 13 18.78 2.05 9.01
N LEU A 14 19.69 2.45 8.13
CA LEU A 14 20.46 3.69 8.27
C LEU A 14 19.78 4.90 7.60
N ARG A 15 18.62 4.72 6.96
CA ARG A 15 17.90 5.81 6.29
C ARG A 15 17.15 6.69 7.31
N TRP A 16 17.02 7.99 7.02
CA TRP A 16 16.28 8.95 7.87
C TRP A 16 14.86 9.24 7.38
N LYS A 17 14.68 9.60 6.10
CA LYS A 17 13.34 9.91 5.54
C LYS A 17 12.48 8.64 5.45
N GLY A 18 11.23 8.72 5.89
CA GLY A 18 10.30 7.59 6.09
C GLY A 18 10.88 6.41 6.87
N SER A 19 11.75 6.69 7.84
CA SER A 19 12.28 5.64 8.70
C SER A 19 11.67 5.70 10.09
N ILE A 20 11.80 4.56 10.78
CA ILE A 20 11.40 4.42 12.18
C ILE A 20 12.06 5.48 13.07
N TRP A 21 13.29 5.89 12.76
CA TRP A 21 14.02 6.91 13.52
C TRP A 21 13.31 8.26 13.46
N ARG A 22 12.92 8.70 12.26
CA ARG A 22 12.17 9.95 12.08
C ARG A 22 10.80 9.90 12.75
N ALA A 23 10.17 8.72 12.79
CA ALA A 23 8.84 8.54 13.37
C ALA A 23 8.82 8.56 14.91
N VAL A 24 9.90 8.13 15.58
CA VAL A 24 9.90 7.90 17.04
C VAL A 24 10.87 8.77 17.85
N TRP A 25 11.78 9.52 17.21
CA TRP A 25 12.87 10.18 17.94
C TRP A 25 12.37 11.17 19.00
N ARG A 26 11.27 11.89 18.75
CA ARG A 26 10.72 12.87 19.70
C ARG A 26 10.23 12.17 20.95
N GLU A 27 9.43 11.13 20.76
CA GLU A 27 8.89 10.31 21.83
C GLU A 27 10.00 9.58 22.60
N LEU A 28 11.04 9.10 21.90
CA LEU A 28 12.19 8.47 22.53
C LEU A 28 12.96 9.45 23.41
N VAL A 29 13.20 10.68 22.94
CA VAL A 29 13.86 11.71 23.74
C VAL A 29 13.04 12.03 24.99
N ILE A 30 11.72 12.23 24.86
CA ILE A 30 10.83 12.47 26.01
C ILE A 30 10.87 11.29 26.98
N TYR A 31 10.81 10.07 26.47
CA TYR A 31 10.89 8.86 27.28
C TYR A 31 12.20 8.77 28.06
N LEU A 32 13.34 9.03 27.41
CA LEU A 32 14.64 9.02 28.06
C LEU A 32 14.76 10.11 29.13
N LEU A 33 14.25 11.32 28.87
CA LEU A 33 14.21 12.39 29.88
C LEU A 33 13.41 11.96 31.11
N CYS A 34 12.22 11.39 30.92
CA CYS A 34 11.41 10.85 32.01
C CYS A 34 12.12 9.68 32.73
N TYR A 35 12.74 8.76 32.00
CA TYR A 35 13.47 7.63 32.56
C TYR A 35 14.62 8.10 33.47
N TYR A 36 15.41 9.06 33.02
CA TYR A 36 16.49 9.62 33.81
C TYR A 36 15.99 10.51 34.94
N ALA A 37 14.87 11.21 34.78
CA ALA A 37 14.24 11.95 35.88
C ALA A 37 13.82 11.02 37.02
N VAL A 38 13.17 9.89 36.71
CA VAL A 38 12.82 8.85 37.69
C VAL A 38 14.08 8.30 38.36
N ARG A 39 15.15 8.07 37.60
CA ARG A 39 16.44 7.61 38.13
C ARG A 39 17.09 8.64 39.07
N LEU A 40 17.02 9.93 38.74
CA LEU A 40 17.52 11.01 39.60
C LEU A 40 16.70 11.13 40.88
N VAL A 41 15.38 11.00 40.80
CA VAL A 41 14.51 10.95 41.98
C VAL A 41 14.93 9.80 42.89
N TYR A 42 15.13 8.60 42.34
CA TYR A 42 15.57 7.45 43.12
C TYR A 42 16.92 7.64 43.82
N LEU A 43 17.91 8.21 43.12
CA LEU A 43 19.29 8.30 43.63
C LEU A 43 19.57 9.57 44.46
N LYS A 44 18.91 10.68 44.15
CA LYS A 44 19.28 12.01 44.67
C LYS A 44 18.20 12.68 45.49
N LEU A 45 16.94 12.26 45.39
CA LEU A 45 15.89 12.88 46.21
C LEU A 45 16.16 12.78 47.72
N PRO A 46 16.65 11.65 48.27
CA PRO A 46 16.98 11.57 49.70
C PRO A 46 18.07 12.56 50.14
N GLU A 47 19.10 12.75 49.31
CA GLU A 47 20.17 13.72 49.57
C GLU A 47 19.67 15.17 49.47
N VAL A 48 18.80 15.47 48.50
CA VAL A 48 18.28 16.82 48.26
C VAL A 48 17.30 17.25 49.34
N LEU A 49 16.53 16.31 49.89
CA LEU A 49 15.58 16.56 50.97
C LEU A 49 16.21 16.47 52.37
N ASP A 50 17.54 16.26 52.45
CA ASP A 50 18.30 16.09 53.70
C ASP A 50 17.62 15.06 54.64
N MET A 51 17.19 13.94 54.06
CA MET A 51 16.48 12.89 54.80
C MET A 51 17.43 12.15 55.73
N ASP A 52 16.99 11.92 56.97
CA ASP A 52 17.71 11.09 57.91
C ASP A 52 17.89 9.66 57.37
N LYS A 53 18.90 8.93 57.89
CA LYS A 53 19.27 7.60 57.38
C LYS A 53 18.13 6.59 57.40
N GLU A 54 17.22 6.68 58.38
CA GLU A 54 16.07 5.79 58.49
C GLU A 54 15.03 6.12 57.42
N ASP A 55 14.66 7.38 57.26
CA ASP A 55 13.70 7.85 56.26
C ASP A 55 14.18 7.59 54.83
N ALA A 56 15.47 7.85 54.55
CA ALA A 56 16.08 7.58 53.26
C ALA A 56 16.00 6.08 52.90
N LYS A 57 16.24 5.20 53.88
CA LYS A 57 16.16 3.75 53.71
C LYS A 57 14.73 3.27 53.49
N GLU A 58 13.76 3.85 54.20
CA GLU A 58 12.34 3.56 53.98
C GLU A 58 11.87 4.02 52.59
N PHE A 59 12.26 5.22 52.15
CA PHE A 59 11.98 5.71 50.81
C PHE A 59 12.54 4.78 49.73
N THR A 60 13.82 4.40 49.82
CA THR A 60 14.46 3.50 48.86
C THR A 60 13.73 2.15 48.82
N LYS A 61 13.38 1.58 49.97
CA LYS A 61 12.64 0.32 50.05
C LYS A 61 11.26 0.41 49.39
N ASN A 62 10.51 1.48 49.67
CA ASN A 62 9.17 1.68 49.10
C ASN A 62 9.23 1.92 47.58
N PHE A 63 10.24 2.67 47.11
CA PHE A 63 10.47 2.89 45.69
C PHE A 63 10.85 1.58 44.97
N GLU A 64 11.77 0.80 45.52
CA GLU A 64 12.16 -0.51 44.96
C GLU A 64 10.98 -1.47 44.90
N ALA A 65 10.15 -1.52 45.95
CA ALA A 65 8.92 -2.32 45.95
C ALA A 65 7.93 -1.88 44.86
N PHE A 66 7.78 -0.57 44.63
CA PHE A 66 6.96 -0.03 43.56
C PHE A 66 7.50 -0.38 42.17
N CYS A 67 8.83 -0.32 41.98
CA CYS A 67 9.49 -0.72 40.74
C CYS A 67 9.27 -2.21 40.43
N GLU A 68 9.44 -3.10 41.41
CA GLU A 68 9.17 -4.54 41.23
C GLU A 68 7.69 -4.80 40.94
N MET A 69 6.76 -4.10 41.60
CA MET A 69 5.34 -4.18 41.27
C MET A 69 5.10 -3.80 39.80
N CYS A 70 5.65 -2.67 39.33
CA CYS A 70 5.52 -2.25 37.93
C CYS A 70 6.10 -3.29 36.96
N LYS A 71 7.22 -3.91 37.31
CA LYS A 71 7.88 -4.96 36.52
C LYS A 71 7.03 -6.22 36.40
N ASP A 72 6.28 -6.59 37.42
CA ASP A 72 5.31 -7.68 37.37
C ASP A 72 4.10 -7.34 36.50
N TRP A 73 3.56 -6.12 36.60
CA TRP A 73 2.48 -5.66 35.73
C TRP A 73 2.84 -5.69 34.24
N LEU A 74 4.09 -5.38 33.89
CA LEU A 74 4.57 -5.46 32.50
C LEU A 74 4.43 -6.86 31.89
N LYS A 75 4.52 -7.94 32.69
CA LYS A 75 4.37 -9.33 32.21
C LYS A 75 2.93 -9.64 31.79
N ASN A 76 1.97 -8.91 32.35
CA ASN A 76 0.54 -9.15 32.15
C ASN A 76 -0.05 -8.41 30.94
N ILE A 77 0.70 -7.48 30.32
CA ILE A 77 0.21 -6.71 29.17
C ILE A 77 0.60 -7.43 27.87
N PRO A 78 -0.34 -8.04 27.12
CA PRO A 78 -0.05 -8.76 25.88
C PRO A 78 0.11 -7.81 24.69
N LEU A 79 1.07 -6.89 24.78
CA LEU A 79 1.22 -5.78 23.82
C LEU A 79 1.43 -6.26 22.38
N THR A 80 2.25 -7.30 22.19
CA THR A 80 2.54 -7.89 20.86
C THR A 80 1.29 -8.37 20.15
N PHE A 81 0.37 -9.03 20.87
CA PHE A 81 -0.88 -9.53 20.29
C PHE A 81 -1.76 -8.37 19.86
N LEU A 82 -2.05 -7.45 20.79
CA LEU A 82 -2.92 -6.31 20.54
C LEU A 82 -2.41 -5.46 19.36
N LEU A 83 -1.12 -5.15 19.36
CA LEU A 83 -0.50 -4.33 18.33
C LEU A 83 -0.46 -5.06 16.98
N GLY A 84 -0.21 -6.37 16.98
CA GLY A 84 -0.27 -7.21 15.79
C GLY A 84 -1.62 -7.16 15.09
N PHE A 85 -2.72 -7.34 15.83
CA PHE A 85 -4.07 -7.25 15.24
C PHE A 85 -4.41 -5.85 14.77
N TYR A 86 -4.06 -4.82 15.54
CA TYR A 86 -4.31 -3.44 15.17
C TYR A 86 -3.57 -3.06 13.88
N VAL A 87 -2.25 -3.25 13.84
CA VAL A 87 -1.42 -2.87 12.69
C VAL A 87 -1.76 -3.71 11.46
N SER A 88 -1.99 -5.01 11.61
CA SER A 88 -2.39 -5.88 10.48
C SER A 88 -3.70 -5.40 9.83
N ASN A 89 -4.69 -5.01 10.64
CA ASN A 89 -5.94 -4.47 10.12
C ASN A 89 -5.73 -3.14 9.38
N VAL A 90 -4.91 -2.24 9.93
CA VAL A 90 -4.56 -0.97 9.27
C VAL A 90 -3.84 -1.23 7.93
N VAL A 91 -2.82 -2.09 7.91
CA VAL A 91 -2.06 -2.42 6.69
C VAL A 91 -2.96 -3.04 5.62
N SER A 92 -3.85 -3.96 6.01
CA SER A 92 -4.81 -4.56 5.07
C SER A 92 -5.73 -3.50 4.46
N ARG A 93 -6.21 -2.57 5.27
CA ARG A 93 -7.06 -1.47 4.83
C ARG A 93 -6.30 -0.47 3.95
N TRP A 94 -5.04 -0.16 4.27
CA TRP A 94 -4.16 0.66 3.45
C TRP A 94 -4.03 0.09 2.04
N TRP A 95 -3.78 -1.22 1.92
CA TRP A 95 -3.59 -1.85 0.61
C TRP A 95 -4.88 -1.90 -0.20
N ARG A 96 -6.01 -2.22 0.43
CA ARG A 96 -7.32 -2.17 -0.22
C ARG A 96 -7.70 -0.77 -0.71
N GLN A 97 -7.26 0.29 -0.03
CA GLN A 97 -7.45 1.68 -0.51
C GLN A 97 -6.62 1.94 -1.76
N PHE A 98 -5.35 1.55 -1.76
CA PHE A 98 -4.48 1.68 -2.94
C PHE A 98 -5.02 0.91 -4.15
N GLU A 99 -5.43 -0.35 -3.96
CA GLU A 99 -6.02 -1.20 -5.01
C GLU A 99 -7.37 -0.69 -5.52
N THR A 100 -8.01 0.24 -4.81
CA THR A 100 -9.25 0.87 -5.26
C THR A 100 -8.98 2.03 -6.23
N LEU A 101 -7.75 2.54 -6.34
CA LEU A 101 -7.42 3.57 -7.33
C LEU A 101 -7.61 3.01 -8.75
N TYR A 102 -8.46 3.68 -9.53
CA TYR A 102 -8.75 3.25 -10.90
C TYR A 102 -7.76 3.86 -11.90
N TRP A 103 -7.28 3.03 -12.82
CA TRP A 103 -6.38 3.39 -13.90
C TRP A 103 -7.19 3.62 -15.18
N PRO A 104 -7.09 4.79 -15.84
CA PRO A 104 -7.97 5.15 -16.96
C PRO A 104 -7.78 4.30 -18.22
N GLU A 105 -6.71 3.50 -18.31
CA GLU A 105 -6.35 2.67 -19.45
C GLU A 105 -7.48 1.74 -19.88
N ASP A 106 -8.14 1.06 -18.93
CA ASP A 106 -9.14 0.05 -19.22
C ASP A 106 -10.38 0.67 -19.90
N ILE A 107 -11.02 1.64 -19.24
CA ILE A 107 -12.19 2.33 -19.79
C ILE A 107 -11.89 3.07 -21.10
N LEU A 108 -10.72 3.69 -21.23
CA LEU A 108 -10.38 4.47 -22.43
C LEU A 108 -9.99 3.58 -23.60
N SER A 109 -9.39 2.41 -23.35
CA SER A 109 -9.14 1.42 -24.42
C SER A 109 -10.47 0.89 -24.97
N VAL A 110 -11.44 0.59 -24.09
CA VAL A 110 -12.79 0.21 -24.51
C VAL A 110 -13.48 1.37 -25.23
N LEU A 111 -13.35 2.61 -24.77
CA LEU A 111 -13.90 3.78 -25.46
C LEU A 111 -13.40 3.89 -26.90
N CYS A 112 -12.12 3.61 -27.13
CA CYS A 112 -11.50 3.67 -28.44
C CYS A 112 -12.03 2.59 -29.40
N THR A 113 -12.54 1.46 -28.90
CA THR A 113 -13.22 0.47 -29.75
C THR A 113 -14.66 0.85 -30.06
N VAL A 114 -15.36 1.53 -29.14
CA VAL A 114 -16.73 2.03 -29.37
C VAL A 114 -16.73 3.23 -30.33
N VAL A 115 -15.90 4.23 -30.06
CA VAL A 115 -15.76 5.46 -30.86
C VAL A 115 -14.45 5.36 -31.66
N HIS A 116 -14.42 4.50 -32.67
CA HIS A 116 -13.19 4.12 -33.37
C HIS A 116 -12.76 5.12 -34.46
N GLN A 117 -13.68 5.90 -35.01
CA GLN A 117 -13.42 6.78 -36.15
C GLN A 117 -12.47 7.95 -35.80
N ASN A 118 -11.66 8.40 -36.75
CA ASN A 118 -10.68 9.48 -36.55
C ASN A 118 -11.11 10.85 -37.12
N ASP A 119 -12.40 11.02 -37.39
CA ASP A 119 -12.99 12.32 -37.74
C ASP A 119 -13.00 13.29 -36.54
N ASP A 120 -13.16 14.59 -36.83
CA ASP A 120 -13.10 15.65 -35.80
C ASP A 120 -14.19 15.48 -34.72
N LYS A 121 -15.39 15.00 -35.08
CA LYS A 121 -16.49 14.78 -34.13
C LYS A 121 -16.15 13.65 -33.16
N SER A 122 -15.70 12.51 -33.68
CA SER A 122 -15.31 11.34 -32.87
C SER A 122 -14.12 11.64 -31.97
N ARG A 123 -13.12 12.36 -32.48
CA ARG A 123 -11.97 12.83 -31.70
C ARG A 123 -12.39 13.75 -30.55
N LYS A 124 -13.26 14.74 -30.82
CA LYS A 124 -13.82 15.63 -29.79
C LYS A 124 -14.59 14.87 -28.72
N ARG A 125 -15.39 13.87 -29.11
CA ARG A 125 -16.12 13.01 -28.16
C ARG A 125 -15.19 12.23 -27.25
N ARG A 126 -14.20 11.51 -27.80
CA ARG A 126 -13.25 10.76 -26.97
C ARG A 126 -12.43 11.67 -26.05
N HIS A 127 -11.98 12.82 -26.57
CA HIS A 127 -11.23 13.80 -25.79
C HIS A 127 -12.06 14.35 -24.62
N THR A 128 -13.33 14.67 -24.87
CA THR A 128 -14.24 15.20 -23.84
C THR A 128 -14.56 14.14 -22.79
N ILE A 129 -14.82 12.89 -23.19
CA ILE A 129 -15.03 11.78 -22.24
C ILE A 129 -13.79 11.58 -21.37
N ALA A 130 -12.58 11.54 -21.96
CA ALA A 130 -11.35 11.44 -21.20
C ALA A 130 -11.18 12.60 -20.20
N ARG A 131 -11.50 13.83 -20.61
CA ARG A 131 -11.46 14.99 -19.71
C ARG A 131 -12.47 14.87 -18.57
N TYR A 132 -13.70 14.42 -18.84
CA TYR A 132 -14.73 14.22 -17.80
C TYR A 132 -14.39 13.10 -16.81
N LEU A 133 -13.79 12.00 -17.24
CA LEU A 133 -13.29 10.96 -16.34
C LEU A 133 -12.18 11.49 -15.41
N ASN A 134 -11.27 12.29 -15.96
CA ASN A 134 -10.23 12.94 -15.15
C ASN A 134 -10.80 14.02 -14.22
N LEU A 135 -11.79 14.78 -14.67
CA LEU A 135 -12.51 15.77 -13.85
C LEU A 135 -13.24 15.10 -12.68
N ALA A 136 -13.93 13.98 -12.91
CA ALA A 136 -14.58 13.21 -11.85
C ALA A 136 -13.56 12.70 -10.82
N SER A 137 -12.41 12.19 -11.29
CA SER A 137 -11.31 11.81 -10.41
C SER A 137 -10.78 12.99 -9.61
N ALA A 138 -10.58 14.16 -10.24
CA ALA A 138 -10.09 15.37 -9.59
C ALA A 138 -11.02 15.83 -8.47
N LEU A 139 -12.33 15.88 -8.75
CA LEU A 139 -13.36 16.29 -7.79
C LEU A 139 -13.43 15.31 -6.61
N ALA A 140 -13.53 14.01 -6.89
CA ALA A 140 -13.63 12.99 -5.84
C ALA A 140 -12.34 12.89 -5.00
N TRP A 141 -11.17 12.89 -5.64
CA TRP A 141 -9.90 12.73 -4.94
C TRP A 141 -9.48 13.98 -4.17
N ARG A 142 -9.90 15.18 -4.58
CA ARG A 142 -9.69 16.42 -3.81
C ARG A 142 -10.43 16.39 -2.47
N ASP A 143 -11.60 15.77 -2.42
CA ASP A 143 -12.39 15.67 -1.19
C ASP A 143 -11.78 14.66 -0.21
N ILE A 144 -10.94 13.72 -0.68
CA ILE A 144 -10.31 12.68 0.15
C ILE A 144 -8.84 12.99 0.47
N SER A 145 -8.08 13.55 -0.47
CA SER A 145 -6.64 13.77 -0.33
C SER A 145 -6.29 15.20 0.02
N SER A 146 -5.52 15.36 1.11
CA SER A 146 -4.99 16.67 1.51
C SER A 146 -4.03 17.24 0.46
N LYS A 147 -3.19 16.41 -0.16
CA LYS A 147 -2.25 16.83 -1.24
C LYS A 147 -2.98 17.39 -2.46
N LEU A 148 -4.09 16.77 -2.89
CA LEU A 148 -4.88 17.26 -4.02
C LEU A 148 -5.73 18.48 -3.66
N ARG A 149 -6.27 18.53 -2.43
CA ARG A 149 -6.97 19.70 -1.93
C ARG A 149 -6.10 20.95 -1.91
N LEU A 150 -4.84 20.81 -1.50
CA LEU A 150 -3.88 21.92 -1.55
C LEU A 150 -3.51 22.33 -2.99
N ARG A 151 -3.50 21.36 -3.92
CA ARG A 151 -3.23 21.62 -5.34
C ARG A 151 -4.40 22.30 -6.06
N PHE A 152 -5.64 21.92 -5.72
CA PHE A 152 -6.87 22.46 -6.29
C PHE A 152 -7.76 22.99 -5.15
N PRO A 153 -7.46 24.17 -4.58
CA PRO A 153 -8.17 24.69 -3.40
C PRO A 153 -9.65 24.93 -3.63
N ASN A 154 -10.04 25.31 -4.85
CA ASN A 154 -11.41 25.56 -5.25
C ASN A 154 -11.72 24.85 -6.58
N VAL A 155 -13.01 24.68 -6.89
CA VAL A 155 -13.46 24.06 -8.16
C VAL A 155 -12.99 24.90 -9.36
N HIS A 156 -12.94 26.22 -9.22
CA HIS A 156 -12.43 27.14 -10.24
C HIS A 156 -10.97 26.84 -10.64
N SER A 157 -10.13 26.35 -9.73
CA SER A 157 -8.76 25.92 -10.03
C SER A 157 -8.71 24.80 -11.08
N LEU A 158 -9.80 24.04 -11.26
CA LEU A 158 -9.91 23.00 -12.29
C LEU A 158 -10.16 23.60 -13.69
N ILE A 159 -10.65 24.83 -13.78
CA ILE A 159 -10.76 25.59 -15.03
C ILE A 159 -9.37 26.01 -15.49
N GLU A 160 -8.58 26.58 -14.58
CA GLU A 160 -7.17 26.94 -14.83
C GLU A 160 -6.33 25.71 -15.20
N ALA A 161 -6.64 24.55 -14.60
CA ALA A 161 -6.00 23.28 -14.94
C ALA A 161 -6.44 22.69 -16.31
N GLY A 162 -7.41 23.29 -16.99
CA GLY A 162 -7.93 22.85 -18.28
C GLY A 162 -8.81 21.58 -18.22
N LEU A 163 -9.28 21.21 -17.04
CA LEU A 163 -10.15 20.03 -16.84
C LEU A 163 -11.63 20.39 -16.88
N LEU A 164 -11.97 21.64 -16.64
CA LEU A 164 -13.32 22.18 -16.61
C LEU A 164 -13.39 23.43 -17.49
N THR A 165 -14.50 23.68 -18.17
CA THR A 165 -14.74 24.95 -18.87
C THR A 165 -15.67 25.84 -18.05
N GLU A 166 -15.69 27.15 -18.34
CA GLU A 166 -16.55 28.10 -17.62
C GLU A 166 -18.04 27.71 -17.68
N LYS A 167 -18.52 27.30 -18.86
CA LYS A 167 -19.92 26.86 -19.04
C LYS A 167 -20.23 25.59 -18.26
N GLU A 168 -19.28 24.66 -18.20
CA GLU A 168 -19.44 23.43 -17.41
C GLU A 168 -19.41 23.73 -15.91
N TYR A 169 -18.61 24.70 -15.48
CA TYR A 169 -18.56 25.16 -14.10
C TYR A 169 -19.92 25.72 -13.64
N GLU A 170 -20.55 26.60 -14.44
CA GLU A 170 -21.88 27.14 -14.13
C GLU A 170 -22.93 26.02 -13.95
N ILE A 171 -22.93 25.02 -14.84
CA ILE A 171 -23.83 23.86 -14.73
C ILE A 171 -23.51 23.04 -13.47
N LEU A 172 -22.22 22.83 -13.20
CA LEU A 172 -21.75 22.04 -12.07
C LEU A 172 -22.13 22.67 -10.73
N GLU A 173 -22.01 24.00 -10.60
CA GLU A 173 -22.38 24.73 -9.39
C GLU A 173 -23.89 24.73 -9.18
N LYS A 174 -24.68 24.93 -10.24
CA LYS A 174 -26.15 24.85 -10.15
C LYS A 174 -26.62 23.48 -9.67
N VAL A 175 -26.04 22.40 -10.18
CA VAL A 175 -26.37 21.03 -9.74
C VAL A 175 -25.92 20.79 -8.29
N HIS A 176 -24.83 21.42 -7.86
CA HIS A 176 -24.35 21.31 -6.48
C HIS A 176 -25.27 22.04 -5.48
N GLU A 177 -25.82 23.20 -5.85
CA GLU A 177 -26.82 23.91 -5.03
C GLU A 177 -28.05 23.04 -4.72
N ASP A 178 -28.48 22.23 -5.70
CA ASP A 178 -29.59 21.30 -5.52
C ASP A 178 -29.22 20.09 -4.63
N CYS A 179 -27.96 19.62 -4.70
CA CYS A 179 -27.48 18.50 -3.89
C CYS A 179 -25.94 18.47 -3.73
N ASP A 180 -25.48 18.68 -2.49
CA ASP A 180 -24.07 18.80 -2.13
C ASP A 180 -23.18 17.63 -2.60
N SER A 181 -23.71 16.41 -2.62
CA SER A 181 -22.94 15.18 -2.88
C SER A 181 -22.81 14.78 -4.36
N THR A 182 -23.36 15.57 -5.28
CA THR A 182 -23.45 15.20 -6.71
C THR A 182 -22.26 15.65 -7.55
N ARG A 183 -21.43 16.59 -7.07
CA ARG A 183 -20.43 17.29 -7.87
C ARG A 183 -19.48 16.34 -8.63
N TRP A 184 -18.94 15.30 -7.97
CA TRP A 184 -18.05 14.33 -8.63
C TRP A 184 -18.77 13.36 -9.57
N MET A 185 -20.09 13.16 -9.40
CA MET A 185 -20.91 12.29 -10.24
C MET A 185 -21.34 12.97 -11.54
N THR A 186 -21.50 14.30 -11.53
CA THR A 186 -21.98 15.07 -12.68
C THR A 186 -21.18 14.81 -13.97
N PRO A 187 -19.84 14.81 -13.98
CA PRO A 187 -19.07 14.50 -15.19
C PRO A 187 -19.27 13.06 -15.69
N ILE A 188 -19.53 12.11 -14.78
CA ILE A 188 -19.81 10.70 -15.14
C ILE A 188 -21.15 10.61 -15.87
N HIS A 189 -22.15 11.39 -15.44
CA HIS A 189 -23.43 11.49 -16.14
C HIS A 189 -23.28 12.17 -17.50
N TRP A 190 -22.46 13.21 -17.63
CA TRP A 190 -22.15 13.81 -18.93
C TRP A 190 -21.52 12.81 -19.89
N VAL A 191 -20.64 11.93 -19.42
CA VAL A 191 -20.11 10.81 -20.23
C VAL A 191 -21.25 9.92 -20.73
N GLN A 192 -22.21 9.56 -19.87
CA GLN A 192 -23.36 8.76 -20.30
C GLN A 192 -24.20 9.46 -21.36
N HIS A 193 -24.42 10.76 -21.25
CA HIS A 193 -25.13 11.54 -22.27
C HIS A 193 -24.38 11.54 -23.61
N ILE A 194 -23.06 11.75 -23.61
CA ILE A 194 -22.25 11.65 -24.84
C ILE A 194 -22.36 10.25 -25.45
N MET A 195 -22.33 9.19 -24.63
CA MET A 195 -22.46 7.82 -25.12
C MET A 195 -23.83 7.52 -25.72
N ARG A 196 -24.90 8.15 -25.23
CA ARG A 196 -26.24 8.05 -25.84
C ARG A 196 -26.28 8.70 -27.22
N GLU A 197 -25.66 9.86 -27.39
CA GLU A 197 -25.52 10.46 -28.72
C GLU A 197 -24.66 9.60 -29.66
N VAL A 198 -23.61 8.95 -29.14
CA VAL A 198 -22.80 8.00 -29.90
C VAL A 198 -23.65 6.81 -30.34
N GLU A 199 -24.49 6.27 -29.46
CA GLU A 199 -25.41 5.17 -29.76
C GLU A 199 -26.38 5.54 -30.90
N GLU A 200 -26.96 6.73 -30.85
CA GLU A 200 -27.90 7.24 -31.87
C GLU A 200 -27.20 7.49 -33.23
N ASP A 201 -26.01 8.09 -33.22
CA ASP A 201 -25.29 8.47 -34.43
C ASP A 201 -24.58 7.30 -35.12
N SER A 202 -23.90 6.47 -34.35
CA SER A 202 -22.93 5.48 -34.87
C SER A 202 -23.40 4.05 -34.74
N LYS A 203 -24.46 3.80 -33.94
CA LYS A 203 -25.05 2.48 -33.68
C LYS A 203 -23.97 1.41 -33.43
N PRO A 204 -23.09 1.63 -32.45
CA PRO A 204 -22.01 0.68 -32.14
C PRO A 204 -22.61 -0.66 -31.71
N THR A 205 -21.85 -1.73 -31.86
CA THR A 205 -22.26 -3.07 -31.42
C THR A 205 -22.65 -3.05 -29.95
N ALA A 206 -23.83 -3.57 -29.61
CA ALA A 206 -24.35 -3.59 -28.25
C ALA A 206 -23.38 -4.22 -27.24
N SER A 207 -22.59 -5.22 -27.66
CA SER A 207 -21.52 -5.83 -26.86
C SER A 207 -20.46 -4.81 -26.42
N LEU A 208 -19.96 -3.98 -27.34
CA LEU A 208 -18.94 -2.97 -27.05
C LEU A 208 -19.49 -1.85 -26.16
N LEU A 209 -20.73 -1.42 -26.42
CA LEU A 209 -21.39 -0.42 -25.60
C LEU A 209 -21.61 -0.94 -24.17
N ASN A 210 -22.09 -2.18 -24.01
CA ASN A 210 -22.25 -2.81 -22.71
C ASN A 210 -20.92 -2.95 -21.96
N GLN A 211 -19.83 -3.27 -22.66
CA GLN A 211 -18.49 -3.31 -22.07
C GLN A 211 -18.08 -1.93 -21.55
N PHE A 212 -18.28 -0.86 -22.33
CA PHE A 212 -17.95 0.50 -21.89
C PHE A 212 -18.77 0.92 -20.66
N ILE A 213 -20.08 0.65 -20.66
CA ILE A 213 -20.94 0.96 -19.50
C ILE A 213 -20.53 0.13 -18.28
N GLY A 214 -20.08 -1.10 -18.48
CA GLY A 214 -19.47 -1.95 -17.45
C GLY A 214 -18.24 -1.32 -16.82
N GLU A 215 -17.30 -0.83 -17.64
CA GLU A 215 -16.10 -0.13 -17.17
C GLU A 215 -16.44 1.18 -16.46
N LEU A 216 -17.38 1.97 -16.99
CA LEU A 216 -17.84 3.21 -16.35
C LEU A 216 -18.45 2.94 -14.97
N ARG A 217 -19.16 1.80 -14.80
CA ARG A 217 -19.67 1.36 -13.50
C ARG A 217 -18.53 1.03 -12.55
N ILE A 218 -17.49 0.31 -12.98
CA ILE A 218 -16.33 -0.03 -12.15
C ILE A 218 -15.60 1.25 -11.73
N PHE A 219 -15.36 2.18 -12.67
CA PHE A 219 -14.79 3.50 -12.38
C PHE A 219 -15.58 4.24 -11.31
N ARG A 220 -16.91 4.35 -11.44
CA ARG A 220 -17.77 4.99 -10.43
C ARG A 220 -17.72 4.27 -9.07
N GLN A 221 -17.70 2.94 -9.07
CA GLN A 221 -17.60 2.14 -7.84
C GLN A 221 -16.27 2.39 -7.12
N SER A 222 -15.18 2.57 -7.87
CA SER A 222 -13.86 2.88 -7.33
C SER A 222 -13.86 4.19 -6.53
N LEU A 223 -14.41 5.27 -7.10
CA LEU A 223 -14.53 6.58 -6.45
C LEU A 223 -15.40 6.49 -5.19
N ARG A 224 -16.56 5.82 -5.28
CA ARG A 224 -17.44 5.61 -4.13
C ARG A 224 -16.79 4.79 -3.01
N LYS A 225 -16.00 3.77 -3.37
CA LYS A 225 -15.32 2.92 -2.39
C LYS A 225 -14.21 3.69 -1.68
N LEU A 226 -13.47 4.57 -2.37
CA LEU A 226 -12.54 5.51 -1.74
C LEU A 226 -13.25 6.45 -0.76
N TYR A 227 -14.40 7.02 -1.16
CA TYR A 227 -15.21 7.84 -0.25
C TYR A 227 -15.65 7.05 1.00
N SER A 228 -16.04 5.78 0.82
CA SER A 228 -16.44 4.93 1.94
C SER A 228 -15.27 4.63 2.89
N TYR A 229 -14.05 4.49 2.36
CA TYR A 229 -12.87 4.40 3.19
C TYR A 229 -12.64 5.73 3.94
N ASP A 230 -12.66 6.87 3.27
CA ASP A 230 -12.47 8.16 3.95
C ASP A 230 -13.48 8.40 5.09
N TRP A 231 -14.77 8.14 4.80
CA TRP A 231 -15.84 8.31 5.78
C TRP A 231 -15.76 7.31 6.94
N VAL A 232 -15.59 6.01 6.64
CA VAL A 232 -15.58 4.95 7.65
C VAL A 232 -14.13 4.59 7.98
N CYS A 233 -13.57 5.31 8.95
CA CYS A 233 -12.23 5.07 9.50
C CYS A 233 -12.16 3.80 10.38
N VAL A 234 -10.95 3.39 10.78
CA VAL A 234 -10.79 2.42 11.88
C VAL A 234 -11.49 2.98 13.13
N PRO A 235 -12.33 2.18 13.83
CA PRO A 235 -13.07 2.68 14.99
C PRO A 235 -12.16 3.35 16.01
N LEU A 236 -12.54 4.54 16.46
CA LEU A 236 -11.75 5.35 17.38
C LEU A 236 -11.35 4.58 18.64
N VAL A 237 -12.29 3.84 19.22
CA VAL A 237 -12.04 3.01 20.41
C VAL A 237 -10.92 1.99 20.19
N TYR A 238 -10.78 1.46 18.97
CA TYR A 238 -9.74 0.48 18.67
C TYR A 238 -8.35 1.14 18.67
N THR A 239 -8.24 2.31 18.04
CA THR A 239 -7.01 3.12 18.09
C THR A 239 -6.69 3.57 19.51
N GLN A 240 -7.70 3.96 20.31
CA GLN A 240 -7.53 4.35 21.70
C GLN A 240 -7.01 3.20 22.57
N VAL A 241 -7.57 1.99 22.43
CA VAL A 241 -7.11 0.80 23.16
C VAL A 241 -5.66 0.47 22.80
N ALA A 242 -5.30 0.49 21.52
CA ALA A 242 -3.92 0.27 21.08
C ALA A 242 -2.96 1.33 21.65
N ALA A 243 -3.37 2.61 21.64
CA ALA A 243 -2.59 3.70 22.22
C ALA A 243 -2.41 3.55 23.73
N LEU A 244 -3.50 3.29 24.47
CA LEU A 244 -3.49 3.13 25.93
C LEU A 244 -2.62 1.95 26.35
N ALA A 245 -2.73 0.81 25.67
CA ALA A 245 -1.88 -0.35 25.96
C ALA A 245 -0.40 -0.06 25.68
N THR A 246 -0.09 0.61 24.56
CA THR A 246 1.29 0.93 24.19
C THR A 246 1.91 1.95 25.15
N TYR A 247 1.25 3.09 25.36
CA TYR A 247 1.75 4.12 26.25
C TYR A 247 1.70 3.72 27.72
N GLY A 248 0.67 2.97 28.13
CA GLY A 248 0.57 2.39 29.48
C GLY A 248 1.70 1.41 29.76
N PHE A 249 2.03 0.53 28.80
CA PHE A 249 3.20 -0.33 28.89
C PHE A 249 4.47 0.49 29.11
N PHE A 250 4.73 1.51 28.28
CA PHE A 250 5.94 2.32 28.44
C PHE A 250 5.93 3.19 29.71
N PHE A 251 4.77 3.61 30.20
CA PHE A 251 4.66 4.26 31.50
C PHE A 251 5.16 3.35 32.62
N PHE A 252 4.71 2.09 32.67
CA PHE A 252 5.21 1.13 33.67
C PHE A 252 6.69 0.79 33.48
N THR A 253 7.22 0.80 32.25
CA THR A 253 8.66 0.60 32.02
C THR A 253 9.53 1.72 32.60
N LEU A 254 9.01 2.94 32.78
CA LEU A 254 9.78 4.03 33.41
C LEU A 254 10.24 3.65 34.82
N PHE A 255 9.45 2.84 35.53
CA PHE A 255 9.74 2.38 36.88
C PHE A 255 10.28 0.95 36.89
N GLY A 256 9.59 0.02 36.22
CA GLY A 256 9.92 -1.40 36.25
C GLY A 256 11.21 -1.79 35.52
N ARG A 257 11.85 -0.85 34.81
CA ARG A 257 13.16 -1.05 34.16
C ARG A 257 14.26 -0.14 34.73
N GLN A 258 14.03 0.46 35.90
CA GLN A 258 15.10 1.12 36.66
C GLN A 258 16.08 0.08 37.17
N ILE A 259 17.35 0.45 37.26
CA ILE A 259 18.39 -0.40 37.86
C ILE A 259 18.44 -0.05 39.34
N LEU A 260 18.04 -1.00 40.19
CA LEU A 260 17.95 -0.82 41.62
C LEU A 260 19.33 -1.02 42.27
N VAL A 261 19.67 -0.19 43.25
CA VAL A 261 20.93 -0.28 44.02
C VAL A 261 21.01 -1.62 44.74
N SER A 262 19.90 -2.09 45.32
CA SER A 262 19.82 -3.41 45.95
C SER A 262 20.22 -4.56 45.02
N ASP A 263 19.81 -4.51 43.75
CA ASP A 263 20.11 -5.58 42.78
C ASP A 263 21.59 -5.57 42.35
N VAL A 264 22.17 -4.36 42.23
CA VAL A 264 23.60 -4.20 41.96
C VAL A 264 24.44 -4.70 43.13
N LEU A 265 24.04 -4.40 44.37
CA LEU A 265 24.72 -4.87 45.59
C LEU A 265 24.66 -6.39 45.74
N LYS A 266 23.58 -7.03 45.31
CA LYS A 266 23.44 -8.50 45.28
C LYS A 266 24.20 -9.16 44.12
N GLY A 267 24.71 -8.39 43.16
CA GLY A 267 25.35 -8.89 41.94
C GLY A 267 24.36 -9.46 40.92
N GLU A 268 23.06 -9.17 41.06
CA GLU A 268 21.99 -9.65 40.17
C GLU A 268 21.82 -8.75 38.93
N ALA A 269 22.33 -7.51 38.99
CA ALA A 269 22.25 -6.54 37.90
C ALA A 269 23.56 -5.76 37.72
N ILE A 270 23.84 -5.37 36.46
CA ILE A 270 24.94 -4.46 36.11
C ILE A 270 24.34 -3.08 35.86
N ASP A 271 24.92 -2.04 36.46
CA ASP A 271 24.50 -0.66 36.23
C ASP A 271 24.97 -0.11 34.87
N ILE A 272 24.25 -0.53 33.83
CA ILE A 272 24.36 0.04 32.49
C ILE A 272 23.66 1.40 32.53
N LYS A 273 24.43 2.50 32.51
CA LYS A 273 23.90 3.88 32.58
C LYS A 273 22.90 4.21 31.46
N VAL A 274 22.97 3.48 30.34
CA VAL A 274 22.06 3.62 29.20
C VAL A 274 21.15 2.40 29.11
N PRO A 275 19.81 2.55 29.11
CA PRO A 275 18.89 1.42 29.08
C PRO A 275 18.74 0.87 27.64
N ILE A 276 19.82 0.30 27.08
CA ILE A 276 19.91 -0.12 25.67
C ILE A 276 18.75 -1.06 25.26
N PHE A 277 18.47 -2.09 26.05
CA PHE A 277 17.40 -3.04 25.75
C PHE A 277 16.01 -2.40 25.79
N THR A 278 15.79 -1.45 26.70
CA THR A 278 14.54 -0.70 26.78
C THR A 278 14.38 0.23 25.58
N ILE A 279 15.46 0.87 25.12
CA ILE A 279 15.46 1.66 23.87
C ILE A 279 15.12 0.77 22.68
N VAL A 280 15.71 -0.42 22.56
CA VAL A 280 15.39 -1.36 21.47
C VAL A 280 13.91 -1.80 21.53
N GLN A 281 13.39 -2.13 22.72
CA GLN A 281 11.96 -2.44 22.89
C GLN A 281 11.06 -1.25 22.56
N PHE A 282 11.48 -0.02 22.91
CA PHE A 282 10.79 1.21 22.54
C PHE A 282 10.68 1.35 21.03
N LEU A 283 11.81 1.24 20.33
CA LEU A 283 11.84 1.30 18.87
C LEU A 283 10.90 0.24 18.27
N PHE A 284 10.91 -0.99 18.80
CA PHE A 284 10.04 -2.04 18.30
C PHE A 284 8.55 -1.74 18.51
N PHE A 285 8.11 -1.47 19.74
CA PHE A 285 6.67 -1.33 20.03
C PHE A 285 6.10 0.04 19.67
N ILE A 286 6.78 1.14 20.02
CA ILE A 286 6.32 2.48 19.62
C ILE A 286 6.49 2.66 18.11
N GLY A 287 7.57 2.18 17.53
CA GLY A 287 7.75 2.21 16.08
C GLY A 287 6.71 1.36 15.35
N TRP A 288 6.38 0.18 15.86
CA TRP A 288 5.32 -0.64 15.27
C TRP A 288 3.93 0.01 15.41
N PHE A 289 3.66 0.69 16.54
CA PHE A 289 2.45 1.51 16.69
C PHE A 289 2.43 2.68 15.70
N LYS A 290 3.57 3.36 15.49
CA LYS A 290 3.72 4.43 14.49
C LYS A 290 3.44 3.95 13.07
N VAL A 291 3.89 2.75 12.68
CA VAL A 291 3.52 2.15 11.39
C VAL A 291 1.99 2.10 11.23
N GLY A 292 1.27 1.71 12.28
CA GLY A 292 -0.19 1.72 12.27
C GLY A 292 -0.82 3.13 12.27
N GLN A 293 -0.14 4.16 12.77
CA GLN A 293 -0.62 5.54 12.72
C GLN A 293 -0.42 6.15 11.33
N ASP A 294 0.79 6.01 10.78
CA ASP A 294 1.19 6.59 9.50
C ASP A 294 0.36 5.98 8.35
N LEU A 295 0.10 4.67 8.38
CA LEU A 295 -0.69 3.99 7.36
C LEU A 295 -2.22 4.16 7.50
N MET A 296 -2.69 4.78 8.58
CA MET A 296 -4.12 4.92 8.85
C MET A 296 -4.81 5.87 7.86
N ARG A 297 -4.09 6.90 7.37
CA ARG A 297 -4.61 7.92 6.45
C ARG A 297 -3.68 8.08 5.23
N PRO A 298 -3.73 7.16 4.25
CA PRO A 298 -2.77 7.10 3.14
C PRO A 298 -2.80 8.28 2.16
N PHE A 299 -3.77 9.19 2.29
CA PHE A 299 -3.97 10.34 1.41
C PHE A 299 -3.68 11.68 2.13
N GLY A 300 -2.93 11.63 3.23
CA GLY A 300 -2.51 12.77 4.04
C GLY A 300 -1.31 13.52 3.44
N LEU A 301 -0.43 13.98 4.32
CA LEU A 301 0.78 14.76 4.00
C LEU A 301 2.08 14.08 4.46
N ASP A 302 2.00 12.81 4.87
CA ASP A 302 3.15 12.06 5.36
C ASP A 302 4.09 11.66 4.20
N ASP A 303 5.34 11.35 4.55
CA ASP A 303 6.39 10.98 3.59
C ASP A 303 5.98 9.78 2.72
N ASP A 304 5.35 8.79 3.34
CA ASP A 304 4.98 7.49 2.76
C ASP A 304 3.52 7.40 2.31
N ASP A 305 2.80 8.52 2.35
CA ASP A 305 1.47 8.58 1.75
C ASP A 305 1.52 8.32 0.24
N ILE A 306 0.39 7.84 -0.27
CA ILE A 306 0.22 7.56 -1.69
C ILE A 306 0.39 8.86 -2.48
N GLU A 307 1.20 8.81 -3.54
CA GLU A 307 1.48 9.97 -4.40
C GLU A 307 0.35 10.25 -5.40
N LEU A 308 -0.80 10.64 -4.85
CA LEU A 308 -2.01 10.82 -5.64
C LEU A 308 -1.87 11.96 -6.66
N ASN A 309 -1.06 12.99 -6.38
CA ASN A 309 -0.73 14.03 -7.36
C ASN A 309 0.01 13.47 -8.59
N TYR A 310 0.98 12.58 -8.38
CA TYR A 310 1.71 11.94 -9.48
C TYR A 310 0.79 11.00 -10.27
N ILE A 311 0.00 10.19 -9.57
CA ILE A 311 -0.97 9.27 -10.21
C ILE A 311 -1.96 10.07 -11.05
N PHE A 312 -2.46 11.20 -10.51
CA PHE A 312 -3.35 12.09 -11.23
C PHE A 312 -2.72 12.66 -12.51
N ASP A 313 -1.51 13.20 -12.43
CA ASP A 313 -0.80 13.74 -13.60
C ASP A 313 -0.53 12.68 -14.66
N ARG A 314 -0.12 11.49 -14.22
CA ARG A 314 0.06 10.33 -15.10
C ARG A 314 -1.26 9.99 -15.79
N ASN A 315 -2.35 9.89 -15.03
CA ASN A 315 -3.65 9.50 -15.55
C ASN A 315 -4.17 10.51 -16.58
N VAL A 316 -4.04 11.81 -16.32
CA VAL A 316 -4.40 12.86 -17.29
C VAL A 316 -3.58 12.72 -18.58
N ARG A 317 -2.25 12.57 -18.47
CA ARG A 317 -1.37 12.43 -19.65
C ARG A 317 -1.67 11.18 -20.46
N ILE A 318 -1.81 10.02 -19.79
CA ILE A 318 -2.11 8.75 -20.42
C ILE A 318 -3.50 8.78 -21.06
N SER A 319 -4.48 9.39 -20.39
CA SER A 319 -5.84 9.51 -20.92
C SER A 319 -5.87 10.19 -22.28
N PHE A 320 -5.24 11.36 -22.38
CA PHE A 320 -5.15 12.09 -23.65
C PHE A 320 -4.25 11.40 -24.67
N THR A 321 -3.22 10.68 -24.22
CA THR A 321 -2.38 9.89 -25.12
C THR A 321 -3.17 8.76 -25.78
N ILE A 322 -4.00 8.02 -25.02
CA ILE A 322 -4.83 6.94 -25.54
C ILE A 322 -5.83 7.45 -26.57
N VAL A 323 -6.67 8.41 -26.18
CA VAL A 323 -7.81 8.83 -27.02
C VAL A 323 -7.42 9.63 -28.26
N ASN A 324 -6.23 10.25 -28.24
CA ASN A 324 -5.73 11.07 -29.34
C ASN A 324 -4.57 10.39 -30.08
N ARG A 325 -3.42 10.21 -29.42
CA ARG A 325 -2.17 9.82 -30.09
C ARG A 325 -2.16 8.34 -30.46
N LEU A 326 -2.58 7.45 -29.56
CA LEU A 326 -2.62 6.02 -29.85
C LEU A 326 -3.75 5.69 -30.83
N GLN A 327 -4.95 6.23 -30.60
CA GLN A 327 -6.08 6.01 -31.52
C GLN A 327 -5.86 6.62 -32.91
N GLY A 328 -5.14 7.73 -33.00
CA GLY A 328 -4.77 8.36 -34.26
C GLY A 328 -3.53 7.76 -34.93
N SER A 329 -2.85 6.81 -34.30
CA SER A 329 -1.66 6.19 -34.87
C SER A 329 -2.04 5.37 -36.11
N PRO A 330 -1.33 5.51 -37.23
CA PRO A 330 -1.54 4.62 -38.37
C PRO A 330 -1.24 3.19 -37.95
N LEU A 331 -2.06 2.25 -38.41
CA LEU A 331 -1.77 0.84 -38.30
C LEU A 331 -0.62 0.52 -39.28
N PRO A 332 0.49 -0.09 -38.82
CA PRO A 332 1.52 -0.59 -39.73
C PRO A 332 0.93 -1.61 -40.70
N ASP A 333 1.46 -1.68 -41.92
CA ASP A 333 1.07 -2.67 -42.91
C ASP A 333 1.63 -4.05 -42.53
N TYR A 334 0.87 -4.75 -41.69
CA TYR A 334 1.23 -6.08 -41.19
C TYR A 334 1.06 -7.18 -42.25
N ASP A 335 0.30 -6.92 -43.32
CA ASP A 335 0.12 -7.83 -44.43
C ASP A 335 1.34 -7.79 -45.37
N ALA A 336 1.98 -6.63 -45.53
CA ALA A 336 3.17 -6.48 -46.37
C ALA A 336 4.47 -6.98 -45.70
N GLU A 337 4.61 -6.85 -44.38
CA GLU A 337 5.85 -7.21 -43.67
C GLU A 337 5.63 -8.31 -42.63
N SER A 338 5.86 -9.57 -43.01
CA SER A 338 5.85 -10.68 -42.07
C SER A 338 6.98 -10.56 -41.05
N ASP A 339 6.67 -10.78 -39.78
CA ASP A 339 7.66 -10.82 -38.71
C ASP A 339 8.54 -12.09 -38.78
N LYS A 340 9.61 -12.10 -37.98
CA LYS A 340 10.60 -13.18 -38.00
C LYS A 340 10.00 -14.54 -37.60
N LEU A 341 9.08 -14.57 -36.64
CA LEU A 341 8.46 -15.81 -36.17
C LEU A 341 7.51 -16.38 -37.21
N TRP A 342 6.77 -15.51 -37.92
CA TRP A 342 5.91 -15.93 -39.03
C TRP A 342 6.72 -16.59 -40.17
N ARG A 343 7.81 -15.95 -40.62
CA ARG A 343 8.68 -16.50 -41.68
C ARG A 343 9.31 -17.85 -41.32
N GLU A 344 9.68 -18.03 -40.06
CA GLU A 344 10.24 -19.31 -39.60
C GLU A 344 9.17 -20.42 -39.55
N SER A 345 7.91 -20.09 -39.29
CA SER A 345 6.80 -21.04 -39.41
C SER A 345 6.55 -21.48 -40.86
N GLU A 346 6.71 -20.58 -41.83
CA GLU A 346 6.52 -20.88 -43.26
C GLU A 346 7.59 -21.81 -43.82
N ASN A 347 8.80 -21.80 -43.25
CA ASN A 347 9.90 -22.67 -43.64
C ASN A 347 9.73 -24.15 -43.21
N GLY A 348 8.56 -24.53 -42.71
CA GLY A 348 8.20 -25.93 -42.40
C GLY A 348 8.70 -26.44 -41.05
N THR A 349 9.33 -25.59 -40.23
CA THR A 349 9.66 -25.92 -38.84
C THR A 349 8.44 -25.73 -37.94
N THR A 350 7.88 -26.82 -37.42
CA THR A 350 6.80 -26.79 -36.41
C THR A 350 7.26 -26.33 -35.03
N LEU A 351 8.58 -26.22 -34.82
CA LEU A 351 9.19 -25.75 -33.59
C LEU A 351 9.48 -24.25 -33.69
N ILE A 352 8.81 -23.46 -32.86
CA ILE A 352 9.10 -22.03 -32.70
C ILE A 352 10.51 -21.89 -32.08
N PRO A 353 11.39 -21.03 -32.62
CA PRO A 353 12.73 -20.80 -32.06
C PRO A 353 12.66 -20.27 -30.63
N SER A 354 13.63 -20.64 -29.79
CA SER A 354 13.80 -20.01 -28.47
C SER A 354 14.17 -18.53 -28.63
N ILE A 355 13.50 -17.64 -27.90
CA ILE A 355 13.82 -16.21 -27.88
C ILE A 355 15.27 -16.02 -27.40
N PRO A 356 16.10 -15.23 -28.11
CA PRO A 356 17.52 -15.09 -27.79
C PRO A 356 17.74 -14.35 -26.46
N HIS A 357 18.73 -14.80 -25.71
CA HIS A 357 19.21 -14.11 -24.50
C HIS A 357 20.29 -13.09 -24.86
N SER A 358 20.25 -11.94 -24.19
CA SER A 358 21.38 -11.01 -24.18
C SER A 358 22.61 -11.65 -23.51
N LYS A 359 23.80 -11.08 -23.74
CA LYS A 359 25.03 -11.53 -23.07
C LYS A 359 24.90 -11.52 -21.53
N TYR A 360 24.14 -10.57 -20.99
CA TYR A 360 23.91 -10.43 -19.55
C TYR A 360 22.89 -11.45 -19.03
N SER A 361 21.76 -11.63 -19.73
CA SER A 361 20.72 -12.56 -19.28
C SER A 361 21.13 -14.02 -19.37
N ARG A 362 22.00 -14.38 -20.33
CA ARG A 362 22.53 -15.75 -20.47
C ARG A 362 23.39 -16.20 -19.28
N GLN A 363 23.92 -15.25 -18.51
CA GLN A 363 24.72 -15.54 -17.31
C GLN A 363 23.86 -15.74 -16.06
N LEU A 364 22.57 -15.43 -16.13
CA LEU A 364 21.66 -15.58 -15.00
C LEU A 364 21.26 -17.06 -14.86
N SER A 365 21.12 -17.50 -13.61
CA SER A 365 20.60 -18.84 -13.32
C SER A 365 19.12 -18.92 -13.67
N GLU A 366 18.77 -19.85 -14.57
CA GLU A 366 17.39 -20.13 -14.94
C GLU A 366 16.92 -21.46 -14.34
N HIS A 367 15.76 -21.44 -13.71
CA HIS A 367 15.14 -22.63 -13.11
C HIS A 367 13.78 -22.86 -13.76
N PRO A 368 13.72 -23.56 -14.91
CA PRO A 368 12.45 -23.90 -15.52
C PRO A 368 11.63 -24.78 -14.55
N PRO A 369 10.30 -24.65 -14.53
CA PRO A 369 9.45 -25.44 -13.63
C PRO A 369 9.51 -26.93 -14.03
N ARG A 370 10.30 -27.72 -13.28
CA ARG A 370 10.53 -29.14 -13.59
C ARG A 370 9.42 -30.08 -13.13
N LEU A 371 8.52 -29.61 -12.26
CA LEU A 371 7.43 -30.42 -11.69
C LEU A 371 6.22 -30.61 -12.63
N HIS A 372 6.20 -29.91 -13.77
CA HIS A 372 5.12 -30.01 -14.76
C HIS A 372 5.54 -30.72 -16.05
N ALA A 373 6.78 -31.19 -16.14
CA ALA A 373 7.25 -31.97 -17.28
C ALA A 373 6.82 -33.44 -17.14
N TYR A 374 6.26 -34.02 -18.20
CA TYR A 374 5.99 -35.45 -18.28
C TYR A 374 7.28 -36.23 -18.01
N VAL A 375 7.29 -37.06 -16.97
CA VAL A 375 8.38 -38.00 -16.69
C VAL A 375 8.00 -39.32 -17.36
N PRO A 376 8.68 -39.73 -18.46
CA PRO A 376 8.44 -41.04 -19.04
C PRO A 376 8.78 -42.11 -18.00
N ILE A 377 7.77 -42.85 -17.55
CA ILE A 377 7.97 -44.11 -16.83
C ILE A 377 8.39 -45.11 -17.90
N HIS A 378 9.65 -45.52 -17.91
CA HIS A 378 10.10 -46.56 -18.84
C HIS A 378 9.33 -47.86 -18.58
N ASP A 379 8.49 -48.25 -19.55
CA ASP A 379 7.94 -49.60 -19.66
C ASP A 379 9.08 -50.58 -20.03
N GLN A 380 9.86 -50.96 -19.03
CA GLN A 380 10.49 -52.28 -19.02
C GLN A 380 9.51 -53.27 -18.39
N ILE A 381 8.37 -53.48 -19.05
CA ILE A 381 7.60 -54.71 -18.91
C ILE A 381 7.61 -55.35 -20.30
N LYS A 382 8.76 -55.95 -20.64
CA LYS A 382 8.78 -57.04 -21.61
C LYS A 382 8.78 -58.34 -20.82
N ASP A 383 7.77 -59.15 -21.12
CA ASP A 383 7.65 -60.58 -20.85
C ASP A 383 7.22 -60.97 -19.43
N ALA A 384 5.91 -60.90 -19.20
CA ALA A 384 5.21 -61.86 -18.34
C ALA A 384 3.75 -61.98 -18.82
N GLU A 385 3.53 -62.68 -19.94
CA GLU A 385 2.23 -63.31 -20.15
C GLU A 385 1.96 -64.27 -18.98
N SER A 386 0.73 -64.20 -18.46
CA SER A 386 0.14 -65.12 -17.48
C SER A 386 0.71 -65.08 -16.04
N ALA A 387 0.11 -64.24 -15.20
CA ALA A 387 -0.45 -64.72 -13.93
C ALA A 387 -1.35 -63.67 -13.28
N LYS A 388 -2.60 -64.07 -13.01
CA LYS A 388 -3.48 -63.43 -12.04
C LYS A 388 -2.76 -63.30 -10.70
N GLY A 389 -2.87 -62.13 -10.06
CA GLY A 389 -2.55 -62.01 -8.64
C GLY A 389 -1.93 -60.66 -8.30
N CYS A 390 -2.62 -59.90 -7.46
CA CYS A 390 -2.05 -58.78 -6.70
C CYS A 390 -0.75 -59.17 -5.99
N LEU A 391 0.04 -58.14 -5.64
CA LEU A 391 1.27 -58.11 -4.82
C LEU A 391 2.54 -57.96 -5.69
N SER A 392 3.56 -57.16 -5.37
CA SER A 392 4.01 -56.59 -4.10
C SER A 392 4.92 -55.39 -4.40
N ILE A 393 4.77 -54.29 -3.65
CA ILE A 393 5.64 -53.11 -3.73
C ILE A 393 7.04 -53.49 -3.23
N LYS A 394 8.00 -53.65 -4.14
CA LYS A 394 9.43 -53.50 -3.80
C LYS A 394 9.87 -52.07 -4.11
N LYS A 395 9.94 -51.24 -3.06
CA LYS A 395 10.61 -49.93 -3.07
C LYS A 395 12.06 -50.09 -3.53
N GLN A 396 12.35 -49.85 -4.80
CA GLN A 396 13.69 -49.45 -5.20
C GLN A 396 13.82 -47.95 -4.97
N LYS A 397 14.46 -47.57 -3.86
CA LYS A 397 15.00 -46.22 -3.66
C LYS A 397 16.04 -45.98 -4.74
N LYS A 398 15.65 -45.34 -5.85
CA LYS A 398 16.61 -44.59 -6.67
C LYS A 398 16.90 -43.30 -5.91
N HIS A 399 18.13 -43.19 -5.40
CA HIS A 399 18.66 -41.93 -4.92
C HIS A 399 18.61 -40.92 -6.07
N LEU A 400 17.66 -40.00 -6.00
CA LEU A 400 17.77 -38.72 -6.69
C LEU A 400 18.86 -37.94 -5.94
N ASN A 401 19.99 -37.74 -6.59
CA ASN A 401 20.98 -36.78 -6.12
C ASN A 401 20.33 -35.39 -6.20
N TRP A 402 20.18 -34.78 -5.03
CA TRP A 402 19.66 -33.43 -4.83
C TRP A 402 20.71 -32.39 -5.19
#